data_AF-G7K5U4-F1
#
_entry.id   AF-G7K5U4-F1
#
_cell.length_a   1.000
_cell.length_b   1.000
_cell.length_c   1.000
_cell.angle_alpha   90.00
_cell.angle_beta   90.00
_cell.angle_gamma   90.00
#
_symmetry.space_group_name_H-M   'P 1'
#
loop_
_entity.id
_entity.type
_entity.pdbx_description
1 polymer ?
#
loop_
_entity_poly.entity_id
_entity_poly.type
_entity_poly.pdbx_seq_one_letter_code
_entity_poly.pdbx_strand_id
1 'polypeptide(L)'
;MRVITNFSMLLLITCFLCLILSSAQTSFDGIVSARSLDDQLQDCAFKAFSTPKTGVPYDAQVPSNLTGIKVSAMRLRSGSLWDKGVQSYKEFEIPEGVIEQPYFKRIVLVYQNLGNWSQYYYPLSGYSYLAPVLGLLAYDGTNLIASNLPELELSAYHKPILVNFSYVKNTSPYGSLAKCVYFDLFGSIKFDTLLNGNVCPIFEQGHVSIVVESNASPQTHWKNEFKFKIVIVCLAGGIVLLFLFGLLISRMRRAKQETKIKQMELEADCSETLKIIYIGNAKVPSALGTRTPPKIENDYVP
;
A
#
# COMPACT_ATOMS: atom_id res chain seq x y z
N MET A 1 -29.26 4.15 -23.51
CA MET A 1 -28.55 5.21 -22.76
C MET A 1 -28.59 5.09 -21.23
N ARG A 2 -29.59 4.46 -20.58
CA ARG A 2 -29.68 4.38 -19.10
C ARG A 2 -28.70 3.40 -18.42
N VAL A 3 -28.17 2.42 -19.16
CA VAL A 3 -27.33 1.35 -18.60
C VAL A 3 -25.84 1.78 -18.50
N ILE A 4 -25.39 2.60 -19.46
CA ILE A 4 -23.99 3.07 -19.53
C ILE A 4 -23.67 4.04 -18.38
N THR A 5 -24.64 4.85 -17.96
CA THR A 5 -24.48 5.79 -16.84
C THR A 5 -24.31 5.10 -15.48
N ASN A 6 -24.91 3.92 -15.29
CA ASN A 6 -24.81 3.20 -14.02
C ASN A 6 -23.45 2.51 -13.86
N PHE A 7 -22.87 2.00 -14.95
CA PHE A 7 -21.53 1.42 -14.93
C PHE A 7 -20.44 2.47 -14.68
N SER A 8 -20.56 3.65 -15.29
CA SER A 8 -19.64 4.77 -15.07
C SER A 8 -19.67 5.26 -13.61
N MET A 9 -20.86 5.36 -13.01
CA MET A 9 -21.01 5.74 -11.60
C MET A 9 -20.46 4.67 -10.65
N LEU A 10 -20.64 3.38 -10.96
CA LEU A 10 -20.07 2.29 -10.16
C LEU A 10 -18.53 2.29 -10.21
N LEU A 11 -17.96 2.56 -11.39
CA LEU A 11 -16.51 2.70 -11.59
C LEU A 11 -15.93 3.91 -10.84
N LEU A 12 -16.66 5.03 -10.81
CA LEU A 12 -16.25 6.22 -10.06
C LEU A 12 -16.29 5.97 -8.54
N ILE A 13 -17.30 5.26 -8.04
CA ILE A 13 -17.43 4.91 -6.62
C ILE A 13 -16.31 3.93 -6.20
N THR A 14 -15.98 2.94 -7.02
CA THR A 14 -14.87 2.01 -6.73
C THR A 14 -13.52 2.72 -6.79
N CYS A 15 -13.32 3.63 -7.76
CA CYS A 15 -12.09 4.43 -7.85
C CYS A 15 -11.93 5.38 -6.65
N PHE A 16 -13.02 5.99 -6.19
CA PHE A 16 -13.02 6.81 -4.98
C PHE A 16 -12.70 5.97 -3.74
N LEU A 17 -13.31 4.77 -3.59
CA LEU A 17 -12.99 3.82 -2.51
C LEU A 17 -11.52 3.38 -2.51
N CYS A 18 -10.88 3.23 -3.66
CA CYS A 18 -9.44 2.93 -3.76
C CYS A 18 -8.56 4.10 -3.30
N LEU A 19 -8.98 5.35 -3.56
CA LEU A 19 -8.24 6.54 -3.13
C LEU A 19 -8.29 6.73 -1.61
N ILE A 20 -9.44 6.50 -0.96
CA ILE A 20 -9.51 6.53 0.51
C ILE A 20 -8.74 5.38 1.17
N LEU A 21 -8.69 4.19 0.57
CA LEU A 21 -7.85 3.07 1.06
C LEU A 21 -6.35 3.38 0.98
N SER A 22 -5.94 4.18 -0.01
CA SER A 22 -4.53 4.57 -0.19
C SER A 22 -4.03 5.54 0.90
N SER A 23 -4.93 6.26 1.56
CA SER A 23 -4.58 7.26 2.60
C SER A 23 -4.20 6.66 3.97
N ALA A 24 -4.29 5.34 4.15
CA ALA A 24 -3.98 4.67 5.41
C ALA A 24 -2.49 4.28 5.59
N GLN A 25 -1.60 4.73 4.69
CA GLN A 25 -0.19 4.35 4.67
C GLN A 25 0.63 5.12 5.71
N THR A 26 0.77 4.57 6.92
CA THR A 26 1.74 5.04 7.94
C THR A 26 2.92 4.10 8.11
N SER A 27 3.10 3.13 7.20
CA SER A 27 4.22 2.19 7.17
C SER A 27 4.93 2.08 5.83
N PHE A 28 4.31 2.54 4.73
CA PHE A 28 4.87 2.41 3.38
C PHE A 28 6.06 3.35 3.13
N ASP A 29 5.98 4.59 3.63
CA ASP A 29 6.99 5.63 3.37
C ASP A 29 8.36 5.31 3.98
N GLY A 30 8.38 4.73 5.19
CA GLY A 30 9.60 4.27 5.85
C GLY A 30 10.27 3.09 5.12
N ILE A 31 9.47 2.13 4.63
CA ILE A 31 9.97 0.97 3.87
C ILE A 31 10.59 1.42 2.54
N VAL A 32 9.95 2.36 1.84
CA VAL A 32 10.47 2.93 0.58
C VAL A 32 11.77 3.68 0.84
N SER A 33 11.87 4.43 1.94
CA SER A 33 13.10 5.13 2.32
C SER A 33 14.24 4.18 2.69
N ALA A 34 13.97 3.07 3.37
CA ALA A 34 14.99 2.10 3.78
C ALA A 34 15.57 1.36 2.55
N ARG A 35 14.72 0.91 1.62
CA ARG A 35 15.20 0.29 0.38
C ARG A 35 15.99 1.24 -0.51
N SER A 36 15.55 2.50 -0.62
CA SER A 36 16.33 3.51 -1.35
C SER A 36 17.69 3.79 -0.72
N LEU A 37 17.82 3.62 0.60
CA LEU A 37 19.12 3.63 1.26
C LEU A 37 19.94 2.39 0.88
N ASP A 38 19.35 1.20 0.92
CA ASP A 38 20.02 -0.05 0.56
C ASP A 38 20.63 -0.01 -0.85
N ASP A 39 19.89 0.52 -1.83
CA ASP A 39 20.38 0.74 -3.20
C ASP A 39 21.62 1.66 -3.23
N GLN A 40 21.60 2.76 -2.48
CA GLN A 40 22.74 3.68 -2.41
C GLN A 40 23.96 3.07 -1.70
N LEU A 41 23.72 2.29 -0.64
CA LEU A 41 24.79 1.61 0.09
C LEU A 41 25.38 0.45 -0.73
N GLN A 42 24.55 -0.25 -1.51
CA GLN A 42 24.98 -1.27 -2.47
C GLN A 42 25.93 -0.66 -3.50
N ASP A 43 25.59 0.47 -4.11
CA ASP A 43 26.44 1.16 -5.07
C ASP A 43 27.80 1.53 -4.48
N CYS A 44 27.82 1.99 -3.23
CA CYS A 44 29.06 2.29 -2.51
C CYS A 44 29.89 1.01 -2.25
N ALA A 45 29.22 -0.05 -1.81
CA ALA A 45 29.81 -1.37 -1.58
C ALA A 45 30.49 -1.94 -2.83
N PHE A 46 29.83 -1.90 -3.98
CA PHE A 46 30.37 -2.44 -5.22
C PHE A 46 31.58 -1.64 -5.73
N LYS A 47 31.56 -0.31 -5.56
CA LYS A 47 32.69 0.58 -5.91
C LYS A 47 33.94 0.32 -5.07
N ALA A 48 33.83 -0.33 -3.90
CA ALA A 48 34.98 -0.69 -3.08
C ALA A 48 35.83 -1.82 -3.69
N PHE A 49 35.29 -2.58 -4.66
CA PHE A 49 36.04 -3.65 -5.32
C PHE A 49 36.99 -3.13 -6.40
N SER A 50 38.27 -3.48 -6.29
CA SER A 50 39.27 -3.30 -7.35
C SER A 50 39.67 -4.63 -7.97
N THR A 51 40.36 -5.47 -7.20
CA THR A 51 40.74 -6.85 -7.54
C THR A 51 40.25 -7.79 -6.43
N PRO A 52 38.94 -8.08 -6.39
CA PRO A 52 38.32 -8.75 -5.25
C PRO A 52 38.78 -10.19 -5.12
N LYS A 53 39.26 -10.53 -3.93
CA LYS A 53 39.53 -11.90 -3.50
C LYS A 53 38.28 -12.51 -2.86
N THR A 54 38.05 -13.79 -3.12
CA THR A 54 36.93 -14.53 -2.52
C THR A 54 37.05 -14.52 -1.00
N GLY A 55 35.98 -14.14 -0.30
CA GLY A 55 35.90 -14.17 1.16
C GLY A 55 36.64 -13.06 1.88
N VAL A 56 37.17 -12.07 1.16
CA VAL A 56 37.82 -10.89 1.75
C VAL A 56 36.83 -9.73 1.79
N PRO A 57 36.61 -9.09 2.96
CA PRO A 57 35.76 -7.91 3.06
C PRO A 57 36.50 -6.65 2.57
N TYR A 58 35.78 -5.78 1.87
CA TYR A 58 36.24 -4.50 1.35
C TYR A 58 35.35 -3.40 1.92
N ASP A 59 35.91 -2.55 2.78
CA ASP A 59 35.18 -1.43 3.39
C ASP A 59 34.96 -0.32 2.34
N ALA A 60 33.72 0.15 2.26
CA ALA A 60 33.30 1.20 1.34
C ALA A 60 33.25 2.56 2.02
N GLN A 61 33.52 3.61 1.24
CA GLN A 61 33.30 4.98 1.67
C GLN A 61 31.87 5.40 1.30
N VAL A 62 31.16 5.97 2.27
CA VAL A 62 29.83 6.52 2.06
C VAL A 62 29.90 8.04 1.80
N PRO A 63 28.92 8.63 1.09
CA PRO A 63 28.91 10.07 0.88
C PRO A 63 28.67 10.84 2.19
N SER A 64 28.99 12.13 2.19
CA SER A 64 28.99 12.97 3.41
C SER A 64 27.63 13.07 4.11
N ASN A 65 26.53 12.96 3.36
CA ASN A 65 25.17 12.95 3.91
C ASN A 65 24.86 11.68 4.73
N LEU A 66 25.61 10.59 4.54
CA LEU A 66 25.45 9.31 5.23
C LEU A 66 26.60 9.03 6.20
N THR A 67 27.31 10.08 6.63
CA THR A 67 28.43 9.96 7.56
C THR A 67 28.01 9.20 8.83
N GLY A 68 28.84 8.26 9.25
CA GLY A 68 28.59 7.39 10.42
C GLY A 68 27.97 6.04 10.07
N ILE A 69 27.42 5.87 8.86
CA ILE A 69 27.08 4.54 8.33
C ILE A 69 28.36 3.84 7.87
N LYS A 70 28.54 2.58 8.27
CA LYS A 70 29.65 1.74 7.79
C LYS A 70 29.11 0.72 6.81
N VAL A 71 29.79 0.57 5.68
CA VAL A 71 29.43 -0.40 4.64
C VAL A 71 30.66 -1.22 4.28
N SER A 72 30.47 -2.52 4.09
CA SER A 72 31.51 -3.42 3.60
C SER A 72 30.90 -4.37 2.56
N ALA A 73 31.71 -4.82 1.62
CA ALA A 73 31.33 -5.79 0.61
C ALA A 73 32.27 -7.00 0.64
N MET A 74 31.73 -8.22 0.57
CA MET A 74 32.52 -9.44 0.46
C MET A 74 32.01 -10.27 -0.72
N ARG A 75 32.89 -10.56 -1.67
CA ARG A 75 32.55 -11.43 -2.81
C ARG A 75 32.85 -12.87 -2.48
N LEU A 76 31.90 -13.77 -2.74
CA LEU A 76 32.02 -15.21 -2.47
C LEU A 76 31.65 -16.03 -3.72
N ARG A 77 32.06 -17.30 -3.73
CA ARG A 77 31.44 -18.31 -4.60
C ARG A 77 30.32 -18.96 -3.81
N SER A 78 29.16 -19.18 -4.42
CA SER A 78 28.02 -19.79 -3.71
C SER A 78 28.34 -21.17 -3.16
N GLY A 79 29.07 -22.01 -3.90
CA GLY A 79 29.56 -23.29 -3.37
C GLY A 79 30.46 -23.13 -2.14
N SER A 80 31.30 -22.09 -2.08
CA SER A 80 32.13 -21.83 -0.89
C SER A 80 31.31 -21.32 0.29
N LEU A 81 30.28 -20.52 0.05
CA LEU A 81 29.34 -20.10 1.08
C LEU A 81 28.59 -21.33 1.64
N TRP A 82 28.07 -22.20 0.78
CA TRP A 82 27.37 -23.42 1.19
C TRP A 82 28.29 -24.38 1.97
N ASP A 83 29.48 -24.67 1.45
CA ASP A 83 30.38 -25.68 2.04
C ASP A 83 31.10 -25.21 3.31
N LYS A 84 31.35 -23.91 3.47
CA LYS A 84 32.23 -23.37 4.53
C LYS A 84 31.62 -22.26 5.37
N GLY A 85 30.53 -21.63 4.92
CA GLY A 85 30.02 -20.42 5.54
C GLY A 85 31.05 -19.27 5.55
N VAL A 86 30.87 -18.36 6.52
CA VAL A 86 31.78 -17.26 6.83
C VAL A 86 31.86 -17.10 8.34
N GLN A 87 32.95 -17.57 8.95
CA GLN A 87 33.13 -17.55 10.42
C GLN A 87 33.12 -16.13 11.01
N SER A 88 33.63 -15.15 10.28
CA SER A 88 33.64 -13.76 10.74
C SER A 88 33.49 -12.81 9.56
N TYR A 89 32.35 -12.15 9.49
CA TYR A 89 32.10 -11.00 8.64
C TYR A 89 31.56 -9.84 9.48
N LYS A 90 32.50 -9.08 10.08
CA LYS A 90 32.18 -8.05 11.07
C LYS A 90 31.39 -8.69 12.23
N GLU A 91 30.17 -8.25 12.50
CA GLU A 91 29.27 -8.80 13.53
C GLU A 91 28.56 -10.10 13.09
N PHE A 92 28.62 -10.49 11.81
CA PHE A 92 27.92 -11.67 11.29
C PHE A 92 28.82 -12.91 11.27
N GLU A 93 28.31 -14.01 11.80
CA GLU A 93 28.82 -15.37 11.61
C GLU A 93 27.80 -16.16 10.79
N ILE A 94 28.19 -16.54 9.58
CA ILE A 94 27.34 -17.21 8.60
C ILE A 94 27.71 -18.69 8.61
N PRO A 95 26.78 -19.61 8.92
CA PRO A 95 27.09 -21.03 8.99
C PRO A 95 27.23 -21.65 7.60
N GLU A 96 27.71 -22.89 7.58
CA GLU A 96 27.57 -23.77 6.42
C GLU A 96 26.09 -24.05 6.12
N GLY A 97 25.78 -24.37 4.86
CA GLY A 97 24.43 -24.74 4.44
C GLY A 97 23.48 -23.57 4.18
N VAL A 98 24.00 -22.33 4.11
CA VAL A 98 23.23 -21.16 3.64
C VAL A 98 23.14 -21.20 2.12
N ILE A 99 21.93 -20.99 1.59
CA ILE A 99 21.68 -20.92 0.15
C ILE A 99 21.23 -19.53 -0.26
N GLU A 100 21.57 -19.16 -1.48
CA GLU A 100 20.96 -18.03 -2.18
C GLU A 100 19.88 -18.48 -3.18
N GLN A 101 18.90 -17.62 -3.42
CA GLN A 101 17.94 -17.76 -4.50
C GLN A 101 17.72 -16.44 -5.25
N PRO A 102 17.76 -16.43 -6.59
CA PRO A 102 18.16 -17.54 -7.46
C PRO A 102 19.68 -17.82 -7.40
N TYR A 103 20.09 -19.02 -7.82
CA TYR A 103 21.49 -19.45 -7.77
C TYR A 103 22.38 -18.66 -8.72
N PHE A 104 23.52 -18.17 -8.21
CA PHE A 104 24.57 -17.54 -9.00
C PHE A 104 25.91 -18.19 -8.71
N LYS A 105 26.87 -18.17 -9.65
CA LYS A 105 28.21 -18.75 -9.39
C LYS A 105 28.99 -17.94 -8.34
N ARG A 106 28.75 -16.63 -8.31
CA ARG A 106 29.38 -15.69 -7.40
C ARG A 106 28.34 -14.72 -6.88
N ILE A 107 28.42 -14.43 -5.60
CA ILE A 107 27.55 -13.50 -4.90
C ILE A 107 28.39 -12.43 -4.21
N VAL A 108 27.77 -11.31 -3.89
CA VAL A 108 28.32 -10.27 -3.01
C VAL A 108 27.42 -10.17 -1.79
N LEU A 109 28.02 -10.30 -0.62
CA LEU A 109 27.37 -9.97 0.65
C LEU A 109 27.72 -8.55 1.03
N VAL A 110 26.72 -7.69 1.16
CA VAL A 110 26.84 -6.31 1.61
C VAL A 110 26.48 -6.25 3.08
N TYR A 111 27.46 -5.85 3.88
CA TYR A 111 27.29 -5.52 5.28
C TYR A 111 26.98 -4.03 5.41
N GLN A 112 26.02 -3.71 6.28
CA GLN A 112 25.67 -2.34 6.62
C GLN A 112 25.58 -2.19 8.14
N ASN A 113 26.04 -1.06 8.66
CA ASN A 113 25.84 -0.66 10.04
C ASN A 113 25.40 0.79 10.07
N LEU A 114 24.14 1.01 10.42
CA LEU A 114 23.50 2.31 10.33
C LEU A 114 23.88 3.24 11.48
N GLY A 115 24.51 2.74 12.56
CA GLY A 115 24.90 3.56 13.69
C GLY A 115 23.72 4.39 14.24
N ASN A 116 23.90 5.71 14.30
CA ASN A 116 22.90 6.66 14.79
C ASN A 116 21.70 6.84 13.85
N TRP A 117 21.79 6.37 12.61
CA TRP A 117 20.72 6.46 11.61
C TRP A 117 19.63 5.39 11.78
N SER A 118 19.83 4.45 12.71
CA SER A 118 18.93 3.32 12.96
C SER A 118 17.47 3.74 13.17
N GLN A 119 17.23 4.68 14.10
CA GLN A 119 15.87 5.18 14.40
C GLN A 119 15.23 5.94 13.22
N TYR A 120 16.05 6.54 12.37
CA TYR A 120 15.58 7.34 11.23
C TYR A 120 15.07 6.45 10.10
N TYR A 121 15.85 5.44 9.71
CA TYR A 121 15.47 4.53 8.62
C TYR A 121 14.57 3.38 9.07
N TYR A 122 14.69 2.95 10.33
CA TYR A 122 13.86 1.90 10.92
C TYR A 122 13.12 2.45 12.15
N PRO A 123 12.11 3.32 11.96
CA PRO A 123 11.33 3.84 13.08
C PRO A 123 10.47 2.73 13.69
N LEU A 124 10.73 2.41 14.96
CA LEU A 124 10.00 1.36 15.69
C LEU A 124 9.20 1.95 16.87
N SER A 125 7.87 1.98 16.73
CA SER A 125 6.97 2.55 17.75
C SER A 125 6.89 1.66 19.00
N GLY A 126 7.05 2.26 20.19
CA GLY A 126 6.97 1.54 21.47
C GLY A 126 8.26 0.82 21.88
N TYR A 127 9.34 0.99 21.11
CA TYR A 127 10.63 0.37 21.37
C TYR A 127 11.76 1.39 21.26
N SER A 128 12.85 1.12 21.96
CA SER A 128 14.10 1.88 21.88
C SER A 128 15.24 0.96 21.47
N TYR A 129 16.09 1.43 20.55
CA TYR A 129 17.29 0.72 20.10
C TYR A 129 18.39 0.72 21.16
N LEU A 130 18.79 -0.49 21.56
CA LEU A 130 19.96 -0.73 22.41
C LEU A 130 21.24 -0.92 21.59
N ALA A 131 21.12 -1.33 20.32
CA ALA A 131 22.21 -1.52 19.38
C ALA A 131 21.88 -0.82 18.05
N PRO A 132 22.87 -0.55 17.18
CA PRO A 132 22.57 -0.07 15.83
C PRO A 132 21.85 -1.15 15.01
N VAL A 133 21.15 -0.73 13.94
CA VAL A 133 20.62 -1.64 12.93
C VAL A 133 21.78 -2.10 12.05
N LEU A 134 21.94 -3.42 11.96
CA LEU A 134 22.91 -4.09 11.10
C LEU A 134 22.19 -4.76 9.94
N GLY A 135 22.67 -4.56 8.72
CA GLY A 135 22.15 -5.16 7.50
C GLY A 135 23.12 -6.19 6.94
N LEU A 136 22.57 -7.31 6.47
CA LEU A 136 23.27 -8.27 5.61
C LEU A 136 22.38 -8.52 4.41
N LEU A 137 22.85 -8.16 3.21
CA LEU A 137 22.10 -8.31 1.96
C LEU A 137 22.97 -9.02 0.92
N ALA A 138 22.39 -9.92 0.13
CA ALA A 138 23.07 -10.65 -0.92
C ALA A 138 22.68 -10.14 -2.32
N TYR A 139 23.65 -10.11 -3.23
CA TYR A 139 23.49 -9.65 -4.62
C TYR A 139 24.27 -10.53 -5.59
N ASP A 140 23.90 -10.48 -6.88
CA ASP A 140 24.69 -11.12 -7.95
C ASP A 140 26.11 -10.54 -7.98
N GLY A 141 27.10 -11.41 -7.77
CA GLY A 141 28.52 -11.07 -7.76
C GLY A 141 29.22 -11.39 -9.08
N THR A 142 28.50 -11.66 -10.16
CA THR A 142 29.06 -12.01 -11.47
C THR A 142 29.65 -10.77 -12.14
N ASN A 143 28.88 -9.69 -12.25
CA ASN A 143 29.30 -8.41 -12.82
C ASN A 143 29.32 -7.31 -11.75
N LEU A 144 30.51 -6.91 -11.30
CA LEU A 144 30.68 -5.90 -10.25
C LEU A 144 30.52 -4.46 -10.73
N ILE A 145 30.36 -4.25 -12.03
CA ILE A 145 30.13 -2.93 -12.64
C ILE A 145 28.62 -2.72 -12.87
N ALA A 146 27.80 -3.76 -12.70
CA ALA A 146 26.36 -3.64 -12.84
C ALA A 146 25.78 -2.74 -11.74
N SER A 147 24.80 -1.94 -12.12
CA SER A 147 24.01 -1.06 -11.24
C SER A 147 22.59 -1.60 -11.09
N ASN A 148 21.91 -1.24 -9.99
CA ASN A 148 20.52 -1.63 -9.72
C ASN A 148 20.33 -3.16 -9.74
N LEU A 149 21.25 -3.88 -9.09
CA LEU A 149 21.12 -5.32 -8.97
C LEU A 149 20.05 -5.66 -7.93
N PRO A 150 19.07 -6.51 -8.25
CA PRO A 150 18.09 -6.94 -7.26
C PRO A 150 18.75 -7.76 -6.15
N GLU A 151 18.21 -7.68 -4.94
CA GLU A 151 18.60 -8.57 -3.85
C GLU A 151 18.32 -10.03 -4.22
N LEU A 152 19.27 -10.90 -3.89
CA LEU A 152 19.05 -12.34 -3.83
C LEU A 152 18.42 -12.66 -2.49
N GLU A 153 17.55 -13.65 -2.42
CA GLU A 153 17.15 -14.23 -1.14
C GLU A 153 18.31 -15.05 -0.58
N LEU A 154 18.60 -14.91 0.71
CA LEU A 154 19.62 -15.69 1.40
C LEU A 154 18.98 -16.33 2.62
N SER A 155 19.02 -17.66 2.67
CA SER A 155 18.26 -18.44 3.64
C SER A 155 19.10 -19.55 4.25
N ALA A 156 19.01 -19.69 5.57
CA ALA A 156 19.64 -20.73 6.36
C ALA A 156 18.54 -21.67 6.91
N TYR A 157 18.80 -22.98 6.95
CA TYR A 157 17.81 -23.97 7.38
C TYR A 157 18.14 -24.64 8.71
N HIS A 158 19.36 -25.17 8.84
CA HIS A 158 19.74 -26.01 9.98
C HIS A 158 20.37 -25.21 11.12
N LYS A 159 21.25 -24.28 10.77
CA LYS A 159 21.94 -23.39 11.71
C LYS A 159 21.60 -21.95 11.33
N PRO A 160 21.25 -21.08 12.29
CA PRO A 160 20.99 -19.68 12.01
C PRO A 160 22.30 -18.93 11.72
N ILE A 161 22.20 -17.84 10.96
CA ILE A 161 23.22 -16.80 10.92
C ILE A 161 23.20 -16.11 12.28
N LEU A 162 24.36 -16.00 12.93
CA LEU A 162 24.49 -15.36 14.23
C LEU A 162 24.97 -13.93 14.06
N VAL A 163 24.27 -12.99 14.69
CA VAL A 163 24.62 -11.57 14.67
C VAL A 163 25.05 -11.14 16.06
N ASN A 164 26.36 -10.98 16.24
CA ASN A 164 26.98 -10.71 17.53
C ASN A 164 27.26 -9.22 17.70
N PHE A 165 26.44 -8.57 18.54
CA PHE A 165 26.58 -7.15 18.82
C PHE A 165 27.69 -6.92 19.86
N SER A 166 28.77 -6.26 19.43
CA SER A 166 29.89 -5.91 20.30
C SER A 166 29.54 -4.84 21.34
N TYR A 167 28.56 -3.98 21.03
CA TYR A 167 28.10 -2.92 21.93
C TYR A 167 26.58 -2.90 21.99
N VAL A 168 26.07 -3.12 23.20
CA VAL A 168 24.64 -3.02 23.54
C VAL A 168 24.53 -2.05 24.71
N LYS A 169 23.66 -1.03 24.60
CA LYS A 169 23.46 -0.06 25.68
C LYS A 169 22.92 -0.76 26.92
N ASN A 170 23.59 -0.57 28.06
CA ASN A 170 23.20 -1.09 29.38
C ASN A 170 22.05 -0.30 30.02
N THR A 171 21.00 0.00 29.25
CA THR A 171 19.82 0.70 29.71
C THR A 171 18.62 -0.21 29.53
N SER A 172 18.43 -1.16 30.46
CA SER A 172 17.08 -1.69 30.73
C SER A 172 16.48 -0.77 31.79
N PRO A 173 15.68 0.25 31.42
CA PRO A 173 15.36 1.30 32.36
C PRO A 173 14.35 0.82 33.44
N TYR A 174 13.75 -0.36 33.29
CA TYR A 174 12.64 -0.82 34.15
C TYR A 174 12.52 -2.36 34.28
N GLY A 175 13.60 -3.13 34.08
CA GLY A 175 13.53 -4.59 34.07
C GLY A 175 12.90 -5.17 32.79
N SER A 176 12.68 -4.35 31.76
CA SER A 176 12.23 -4.77 30.44
C SER A 176 13.29 -5.64 29.78
N LEU A 177 12.87 -6.78 29.24
CA LEU A 177 13.74 -7.73 28.55
C LEU A 177 14.10 -7.20 27.15
N ALA A 178 15.39 -7.20 26.84
CA ALA A 178 15.87 -6.95 25.49
C ALA A 178 15.34 -8.03 24.54
N LYS A 179 15.06 -7.65 23.30
CA LYS A 179 14.62 -8.54 22.22
C LYS A 179 15.42 -8.26 20.95
N CYS A 180 15.68 -9.29 20.17
CA CYS A 180 16.06 -9.13 18.79
C CYS A 180 14.86 -8.59 18.00
N VAL A 181 15.11 -7.65 17.11
CA VAL A 181 14.16 -7.23 16.09
C VAL A 181 14.77 -7.46 14.73
N TYR A 182 14.00 -8.05 13.84
CA TYR A 182 14.37 -8.36 12.47
C TYR A 182 13.39 -7.70 11.51
N PHE A 183 13.94 -7.05 10.49
CA PHE A 183 13.24 -6.42 9.38
C PHE A 183 13.58 -7.22 8.14
N ASP A 184 12.57 -7.89 7.57
CA ASP A 184 12.76 -8.59 6.31
C ASP A 184 12.81 -7.62 5.11
N LEU A 185 13.15 -8.17 3.95
CA LEU A 185 13.20 -7.41 2.69
C LEU A 185 11.84 -6.77 2.33
N PHE A 186 10.72 -7.31 2.83
CA PHE A 186 9.35 -6.86 2.55
C PHE A 186 8.82 -5.85 3.59
N GLY A 187 9.63 -5.48 4.57
CA GLY A 187 9.27 -4.56 5.64
C GLY A 187 8.42 -5.17 6.75
N SER A 188 8.35 -6.50 6.84
CA SER A 188 7.76 -7.18 7.99
C SER A 188 8.73 -7.15 9.17
N ILE A 189 8.16 -7.07 10.38
CA ILE A 189 8.92 -6.93 11.62
C ILE A 189 8.68 -8.18 12.46
N LYS A 190 9.75 -8.88 12.81
CA LYS A 190 9.72 -10.06 13.68
C LYS A 190 10.56 -9.78 14.92
N PHE A 191 10.13 -10.33 16.05
CA PHE A 191 10.86 -10.24 17.31
C PHE A 191 11.25 -11.63 17.77
N ASP A 192 12.45 -11.74 18.34
CA ASP A 192 12.94 -12.99 18.91
C ASP A 192 13.77 -12.74 20.17
N THR A 193 14.08 -13.81 20.88
CA THR A 193 14.95 -13.83 22.05
C THR A 193 16.43 -13.72 21.66
N LEU A 194 17.21 -13.05 22.52
CA LEU A 194 18.66 -13.00 22.35
C LEU A 194 19.31 -14.28 22.87
N LEU A 195 20.34 -14.72 22.18
CA LEU A 195 21.30 -15.68 22.68
C LEU A 195 22.42 -14.92 23.42
N ASN A 196 22.81 -15.42 24.60
CA ASN A 196 23.93 -14.91 25.39
C ASN A 196 23.87 -13.40 25.72
N GLY A 197 22.69 -12.78 25.63
CA GLY A 197 22.45 -11.37 25.97
C GLY A 197 22.86 -10.34 24.89
N ASN A 198 23.54 -10.75 23.82
CA ASN A 198 23.99 -9.84 22.76
C ASN A 198 24.04 -10.46 21.35
N VAL A 199 23.53 -11.68 21.17
CA VAL A 199 23.52 -12.37 19.88
C VAL A 199 22.09 -12.53 19.39
N CYS A 200 21.84 -12.19 18.13
CA CYS A 200 20.58 -12.44 17.45
C CYS A 200 20.72 -13.54 16.40
N PRO A 201 19.99 -14.66 16.52
CA PRO A 201 19.91 -15.65 15.46
C PRO A 201 18.92 -15.20 14.37
N ILE A 202 19.33 -15.29 13.11
CA ILE A 202 18.45 -15.04 11.95
C ILE A 202 18.58 -16.19 10.94
N PHE A 203 17.48 -16.52 10.26
CA PHE A 203 17.46 -17.56 9.23
C PHE A 203 17.36 -16.99 7.82
N GLU A 204 17.13 -15.69 7.70
CA GLU A 204 16.94 -14.97 6.43
C GLU A 204 17.79 -13.69 6.47
N GLN A 205 18.17 -13.19 5.31
CA GLN A 205 18.83 -11.88 5.19
C GLN A 205 17.89 -10.71 5.43
N GLY A 206 18.47 -9.58 5.83
CA GLY A 206 17.75 -8.34 6.06
C GLY A 206 18.46 -7.51 7.10
N HIS A 207 17.70 -6.77 7.89
CA HIS A 207 18.23 -5.88 8.90
C HIS A 207 17.82 -6.34 10.30
N VAL A 208 18.75 -6.26 11.24
CA VAL A 208 18.56 -6.78 12.59
C VAL A 208 19.12 -5.80 13.61
N SER A 209 18.49 -5.75 14.78
CA SER A 209 18.98 -4.98 15.91
C SER A 209 18.50 -5.55 17.24
N ILE A 210 18.95 -4.93 18.34
CA ILE A 210 18.49 -5.22 19.70
C ILE A 210 17.70 -4.02 20.20
N VAL A 211 16.50 -4.30 20.69
CA VAL A 211 15.57 -3.28 21.20
C VAL A 211 15.04 -3.65 22.57
N VAL A 212 14.52 -2.64 23.27
CA VAL A 212 13.79 -2.81 24.53
C VAL A 212 12.45 -2.09 24.45
N GLU A 213 11.41 -2.69 25.04
CA GLU A 213 10.11 -2.04 25.18
C GLU A 213 10.25 -0.74 25.97
N SER A 214 9.70 0.33 25.40
CA SER A 214 9.73 1.66 25.98
C SER A 214 8.35 2.02 26.52
N ASN A 215 8.27 2.24 27.84
CA ASN A 215 7.05 2.73 28.50
C ASN A 215 6.64 4.14 28.03
N ALA A 216 7.47 4.79 27.19
CA ALA A 216 7.10 5.94 26.37
C ALA A 216 6.11 5.49 25.28
N SER A 217 4.93 5.06 25.72
CA SER A 217 3.77 4.95 24.88
C SER A 217 3.31 6.38 24.56
N PRO A 218 3.28 6.84 23.30
CA PRO A 218 2.04 7.44 22.87
C PRO A 218 1.08 6.26 22.84
N GLN A 219 0.34 6.06 23.94
CA GLN A 219 -0.83 5.20 23.87
C GLN A 219 -1.57 5.69 22.65
N THR A 220 -1.91 4.74 21.79
CA THR A 220 -2.65 4.90 20.55
C THR A 220 -4.07 5.43 20.79
N HIS A 221 -4.29 6.27 21.80
CA HIS A 221 -5.43 7.15 21.93
C HIS A 221 -5.53 8.12 20.73
N TRP A 222 -4.39 8.51 20.14
CA TRP A 222 -4.37 9.38 18.95
C TRP A 222 -4.83 8.66 17.66
N LYS A 223 -4.72 7.32 17.59
CA LYS A 223 -5.17 6.56 16.41
C LYS A 223 -6.69 6.39 16.38
N ASN A 224 -7.35 6.44 17.53
CA ASN A 224 -8.81 6.24 17.62
C ASN A 224 -9.57 7.56 17.47
N GLU A 225 -9.10 8.66 18.06
CA GLU A 225 -9.76 9.97 17.89
C GLU A 225 -9.71 10.49 16.45
N PHE A 226 -8.56 10.36 15.77
CA PHE A 226 -8.41 10.87 14.40
C PHE A 226 -9.17 10.00 13.38
N LYS A 227 -9.20 8.68 13.59
CA LYS A 227 -10.03 7.77 12.78
C LYS A 227 -11.52 8.05 12.96
N PHE A 228 -12.00 8.24 14.20
CA PHE A 228 -13.41 8.58 14.44
C PHE A 228 -13.78 9.96 13.86
N LYS A 229 -12.93 10.98 14.03
CA LYS A 229 -13.17 12.32 13.45
C LYS A 229 -13.20 12.28 11.92
N ILE A 230 -12.30 11.55 11.27
CA ILE A 230 -12.30 11.38 9.81
C ILE A 230 -13.54 10.60 9.34
N VAL A 231 -13.92 9.51 10.04
CA VAL A 231 -15.14 8.75 9.70
C VAL A 231 -16.39 9.61 9.83
N ILE A 232 -16.51 10.43 10.87
CA ILE A 232 -17.66 11.33 11.07
C ILE A 232 -17.73 12.41 9.98
N VAL A 233 -16.58 13.00 9.60
CA VAL A 233 -16.51 14.00 8.52
C VAL A 233 -16.84 13.40 7.16
N CYS A 234 -16.35 12.18 6.87
CA CYS A 234 -16.67 11.46 5.64
C CYS A 234 -18.15 11.02 5.58
N LEU A 235 -18.75 10.60 6.70
CA LEU A 235 -20.17 10.24 6.76
C LEU A 235 -21.06 11.47 6.51
N ALA A 236 -20.77 12.59 7.17
CA ALA A 236 -21.52 13.83 7.01
C ALA A 236 -21.37 14.38 5.58
N GLY A 237 -20.16 14.40 5.03
CA GLY A 237 -19.90 14.84 3.66
C GLY A 237 -20.59 13.97 2.60
N GLY A 238 -20.58 12.64 2.80
CA GLY A 238 -21.26 11.68 1.93
C GLY A 238 -22.78 11.86 1.90
N ILE A 239 -23.40 12.12 3.05
CA ILE A 239 -24.86 12.35 3.14
C ILE A 239 -25.25 13.65 2.43
N VAL A 240 -24.49 14.73 2.61
CA VAL A 240 -24.74 16.01 1.93
C VAL A 240 -24.61 15.85 0.42
N LEU A 241 -23.57 15.14 -0.05
CA LEU A 241 -23.37 14.90 -1.48
C LEU A 241 -24.49 14.06 -2.09
N LEU A 242 -24.95 13.01 -1.40
CA LEU A 242 -26.09 12.19 -1.83
C LEU A 242 -27.39 13.00 -1.91
N PHE A 243 -27.62 13.90 -0.95
CA PHE A 243 -28.78 14.78 -0.95
C PHE A 243 -28.76 15.75 -2.15
N LEU A 244 -27.61 16.39 -2.40
CA LEU A 244 -27.44 17.28 -3.56
C LEU A 244 -27.62 16.52 -4.89
N PHE A 245 -27.08 15.31 -5.00
CA PHE A 245 -27.30 14.46 -6.18
C PHE A 245 -28.78 14.08 -6.37
N GLY A 246 -29.49 13.75 -5.29
CA GLY A 246 -30.93 13.49 -5.32
C GLY A 246 -31.74 14.67 -5.83
N LEU A 247 -31.40 15.89 -5.39
CA LEU A 247 -32.03 17.12 -5.87
C LEU A 247 -31.79 17.36 -7.36
N LEU A 248 -30.56 17.16 -7.84
CA LEU A 248 -30.22 17.30 -9.27
C LEU A 248 -31.01 16.31 -10.13
N ILE A 249 -31.10 15.04 -9.72
CA ILE A 249 -31.89 14.02 -10.43
C ILE A 249 -33.38 14.41 -10.45
N SER A 250 -33.91 14.92 -9.34
CA SER A 250 -35.30 15.39 -9.26
C SER A 250 -35.57 16.56 -10.22
N ARG A 251 -34.67 17.54 -10.27
CA ARG A 251 -34.74 18.67 -11.21
C ARG A 251 -34.71 18.20 -12.67
N MET A 252 -33.82 17.27 -13.00
CA MET A 252 -33.78 16.67 -14.35
C MET A 252 -35.05 15.91 -14.70
N ARG A 253 -35.63 15.16 -13.75
CA ARG A 253 -36.90 14.44 -13.97
C ARG A 253 -38.06 15.42 -14.19
N ARG A 254 -38.14 16.48 -13.39
CA ARG A 254 -39.15 17.55 -13.55
C ARG A 254 -39.01 18.26 -14.88
N ALA A 255 -37.80 18.68 -15.25
CA ALA A 255 -37.54 19.30 -16.55
C ALA A 255 -37.94 18.38 -17.72
N LYS A 256 -37.65 17.07 -17.59
CA LYS A 256 -38.07 16.08 -18.58
C LYS A 256 -39.59 15.87 -18.63
N GLN A 257 -40.28 15.96 -17.49
CA GLN A 257 -41.74 15.90 -17.45
C GLN A 257 -42.36 17.14 -18.09
N GLU A 258 -41.84 18.33 -17.79
CA GLU A 258 -42.32 19.58 -18.41
C GLU A 258 -42.16 19.55 -19.94
N THR A 259 -41.04 19.03 -20.45
CA THR A 259 -40.88 18.87 -21.91
C THR A 259 -41.90 17.90 -22.52
N LYS A 260 -42.32 16.87 -21.78
CA LYS A 260 -43.35 15.93 -22.26
C LYS A 260 -44.74 16.56 -22.24
N ILE A 261 -45.07 17.35 -21.23
CA ILE A 261 -46.35 18.04 -21.13
C ILE A 261 -46.51 19.06 -22.27
N LYS A 262 -45.46 19.83 -22.57
CA LYS A 262 -45.46 20.77 -23.70
C LYS A 262 -45.63 20.08 -25.07
N GLN A 263 -45.12 18.85 -25.22
CA GLN A 263 -45.36 18.06 -26.43
C GLN A 263 -46.83 17.61 -26.54
N MET A 264 -47.47 17.28 -25.42
CA MET A 264 -48.87 16.87 -25.38
C MET A 264 -49.84 18.04 -25.62
N GLU A 265 -49.49 19.27 -25.19
CA GLU A 265 -50.29 20.47 -25.49
C GLU A 265 -50.28 20.80 -26.99
N LEU A 266 -49.15 20.59 -27.67
CA LEU A 266 -48.99 20.87 -29.11
C LEU A 266 -49.77 19.87 -29.98
N GLU A 267 -49.89 18.61 -29.55
CA GLU A 267 -50.67 17.57 -30.23
C GLU A 267 -52.18 17.74 -30.04
N ALA A 268 -52.62 18.32 -28.92
CA ALA A 268 -54.03 18.63 -28.66
C ALA A 268 -54.54 19.80 -29.51
N ASP A 269 -53.74 20.86 -29.69
CA ASP A 269 -54.10 22.02 -30.52
C ASP A 269 -54.19 21.71 -32.04
N CYS A 270 -53.59 20.60 -32.49
CA CYS A 270 -53.63 20.18 -33.91
C CYS A 270 -54.74 19.16 -34.24
N SER A 271 -55.50 18.64 -33.27
CA SER A 271 -56.38 17.46 -33.50
C SER A 271 -57.89 17.72 -33.58
N GLU A 272 -58.38 18.96 -33.49
CA GLU A 272 -59.79 19.28 -33.77
C GLU A 272 -59.99 20.59 -34.56
N THR A 273 -59.44 20.69 -35.77
CA THR A 273 -60.03 21.60 -36.77
C THR A 273 -61.34 21.02 -37.29
N LEU A 274 -62.45 21.31 -36.60
CA LEU A 274 -63.82 21.19 -37.09
C LEU A 274 -63.86 21.66 -38.55
N LYS A 275 -64.25 20.77 -39.48
CA LYS A 275 -64.28 21.04 -40.92
C LYS A 275 -65.31 22.14 -41.20
N ILE A 276 -64.81 23.34 -41.43
CA ILE A 276 -65.62 24.53 -41.67
C ILE A 276 -65.98 24.56 -43.16
N ILE A 277 -67.26 24.55 -43.48
CA ILE A 277 -67.72 24.70 -44.87
C ILE A 277 -68.29 26.12 -45.02
N TYR A 278 -67.87 26.82 -46.09
CA TYR A 278 -68.40 28.13 -46.45
C TYR A 278 -69.61 27.94 -47.37
N ILE A 279 -70.77 28.46 -46.99
CA ILE A 279 -71.96 28.55 -47.86
C ILE A 279 -72.25 30.05 -48.03
N GLY A 280 -71.86 30.60 -49.18
CA GLY A 280 -71.89 32.05 -49.41
C GLY A 280 -70.98 32.81 -48.44
N ASN A 281 -71.48 33.90 -47.84
CA ASN A 281 -70.72 34.74 -46.89
C ASN A 281 -70.88 34.31 -45.41
N ALA A 282 -71.45 33.13 -45.13
CA ALA A 282 -71.66 32.64 -43.77
C ALA A 282 -70.87 31.35 -43.50
N LYS A 283 -70.31 31.28 -42.29
CA LYS A 283 -69.44 30.21 -41.79
C LYS A 283 -70.23 29.36 -40.77
N VAL A 284 -70.46 28.08 -41.04
CA VAL A 284 -71.23 27.20 -40.13
C VAL A 284 -70.60 25.82 -39.93
N PRO A 285 -70.61 25.28 -38.70
CA PRO A 285 -70.11 23.94 -38.36
C PRO A 285 -71.15 22.85 -38.71
N SER A 286 -70.69 21.68 -39.18
CA SER A 286 -71.54 20.55 -39.58
C SER A 286 -71.26 19.33 -38.70
N ALA A 287 -72.31 18.75 -38.10
CA ALA A 287 -72.25 17.51 -37.33
C ALA A 287 -73.31 16.51 -37.84
N LEU A 288 -72.88 15.28 -38.15
CA LEU A 288 -73.72 14.19 -38.67
C LEU A 288 -74.32 13.41 -37.49
N GLY A 289 -75.63 13.49 -37.26
CA GLY A 289 -76.30 12.84 -36.12
C GLY A 289 -76.88 11.46 -36.43
N THR A 290 -76.72 10.50 -35.52
CA THR A 290 -77.39 9.17 -35.57
C THR A 290 -78.03 8.87 -34.21
N ARG A 291 -79.30 8.43 -34.19
CA ARG A 291 -80.13 8.19 -32.99
C ARG A 291 -80.40 6.68 -32.85
N THR A 292 -80.21 6.09 -31.66
CA THR A 292 -80.56 4.68 -31.34
C THR A 292 -81.80 4.62 -30.43
N PRO A 293 -82.67 3.59 -30.55
CA PRO A 293 -83.88 3.45 -29.73
C PRO A 293 -83.67 2.60 -28.44
N PRO A 294 -84.47 2.81 -27.38
CA PRO A 294 -84.31 2.14 -26.08
C PRO A 294 -85.06 0.79 -25.94
N LYS A 295 -84.63 -0.06 -24.98
CA LYS A 295 -85.17 -1.39 -24.64
C LYS A 295 -85.55 -1.46 -23.14
N ILE A 296 -86.69 -2.08 -22.82
CA ILE A 296 -87.39 -2.10 -21.50
C ILE A 296 -86.98 -3.30 -20.62
N GLU A 297 -86.97 -3.11 -19.29
CA GLU A 297 -86.64 -4.07 -18.22
C GLU A 297 -87.85 -4.89 -17.73
N ASN A 298 -87.61 -6.07 -17.16
CA ASN A 298 -88.65 -6.92 -16.56
C ASN A 298 -88.12 -7.53 -15.24
N ASP A 299 -88.87 -7.32 -14.15
CA ASP A 299 -88.67 -7.90 -12.82
C ASP A 299 -89.73 -8.99 -12.54
N TYR A 300 -89.35 -10.16 -12.02
CA TYR A 300 -90.22 -10.98 -11.17
C TYR A 300 -89.44 -11.91 -10.24
N VAL A 301 -89.97 -12.06 -9.04
CA VAL A 301 -89.37 -12.46 -7.75
C VAL A 301 -89.59 -13.97 -7.47
N PRO A 302 -89.21 -14.48 -6.28
CA PRO A 302 -90.19 -14.54 -5.19
C PRO A 302 -89.70 -14.02 -3.83
#